data_AF-A0A9E5FRH1-F1
#
_entry.id   AF-A0A9E5FRH1-F1
#
_cell.length_a   1.000
_cell.length_b   1.000
_cell.length_c   1.000
_cell.angle_alpha   90.00
_cell.angle_beta   90.00
_cell.angle_gamma   90.00
#
_symmetry.space_group_name_H-M   'P 1'
#
loop_
_entity.id
_entity.type
_entity.pdbx_description
1 polymer ?
#
loop_
_entity_poly.entity_id
_entity_poly.type
_entity_poly.pdbx_seq_one_letter_code
_entity_poly.pdbx_strand_id
1 'polypeptide(L)' 'RGEPIQLDYRLEKTSDASGAWKIYDLNVLGAWLVQTYKTQFAQEINAKGIDGLIATLAERNKSNARKN' A
#
# COMPACT_ATOMS: atom_id res chain seq x y z
N ARG A 1 -8.14 -23.52 -14.39
CA ARG A 1 -7.73 -22.29 -15.12
C ARG A 1 -8.29 -21.12 -14.33
N GLY A 2 -7.46 -20.14 -13.95
CA GLY A 2 -7.91 -18.99 -13.16
C GLY A 2 -8.46 -17.89 -14.07
N GLU A 3 -9.44 -17.14 -13.56
CA GLU A 3 -9.97 -15.94 -14.21
C GLU A 3 -8.89 -14.85 -14.26
N PRO A 4 -8.69 -14.16 -15.40
CA PRO A 4 -7.77 -13.03 -15.49
C PRO A 4 -8.16 -11.91 -14.51
N ILE A 5 -7.20 -11.41 -13.74
CA ILE A 5 -7.40 -10.26 -12.85
C ILE A 5 -6.83 -9.02 -13.55
N GLN A 6 -7.67 -8.02 -13.77
CA GLN A 6 -7.22 -6.72 -14.28
C GLN A 6 -6.44 -5.96 -13.20
N LEU A 7 -5.29 -5.43 -13.59
CA LEU A 7 -4.41 -4.60 -12.76
C LEU A 7 -4.10 -3.30 -13.50
N ASP A 8 -4.46 -2.16 -12.89
CA ASP A 8 -4.05 -0.85 -13.39
C ASP A 8 -2.98 -0.24 -12.47
N TYR A 9 -2.08 0.54 -13.06
CA TYR A 9 -0.92 1.10 -12.36
C TYR A 9 -0.92 2.62 -12.48
N ARG A 10 -0.70 3.32 -11.37
CA ARG A 10 -0.33 4.74 -11.41
C ARG A 10 1.16 4.89 -11.18
N LEU A 11 1.79 5.64 -12.08
CA LEU A 11 3.22 5.85 -12.09
C LEU A 11 3.53 7.33 -11.92
N GLU A 12 4.64 7.59 -11.25
CA GLU A 12 5.22 8.92 -11.11
C GLU A 12 6.67 8.86 -11.62
N LYS A 13 7.09 9.91 -12.32
CA LYS A 13 8.48 10.06 -12.73
C LYS A 13 9.28 10.64 -11.57
N THR A 14 10.35 9.96 -11.17
CA THR A 14 11.21 10.45 -10.11
C THR A 14 11.89 11.74 -10.53
N SER A 15 12.03 12.64 -9.57
CA SER A 15 12.76 13.91 -9.69
C SER A 15 14.27 13.75 -9.47
N ASP A 16 14.74 12.54 -9.19
CA ASP A 16 16.17 12.23 -9.13
C ASP A 16 16.82 12.26 -10.52
N ALA A 17 18.16 12.26 -10.55
CA ALA A 17 18.93 12.32 -11.80
C ALA A 17 18.64 11.16 -12.77
N SER A 18 18.03 10.07 -12.29
CA SER A 18 17.67 8.93 -13.13
C SER A 18 16.41 9.18 -13.96
N GLY A 19 15.52 10.07 -13.51
CA GLY A 19 14.24 10.34 -14.18
C GLY A 19 13.39 9.08 -14.38
N ALA A 20 13.55 8.07 -13.52
CA ALA A 20 12.93 6.77 -13.64
C ALA A 20 11.43 6.82 -13.31
N TRP A 21 10.63 6.00 -13.99
CA TRP A 21 9.22 5.81 -13.62
C TRP A 21 9.09 4.79 -12.49
N LYS A 22 8.35 5.15 -11.44
CA LYS A 22 8.03 4.25 -10.33
C LYS A 22 6.53 4.15 -10.16
N ILE A 23 6.05 2.93 -9.90
CA ILE A 23 4.66 2.69 -9.54
C ILE A 23 4.45 3.16 -8.10
N TYR A 24 3.41 3.95 -7.86
CA TYR A 24 3.06 4.40 -6.51
C TYR A 24 1.67 3.93 -6.05
N ASP A 25 0.81 3.45 -6.95
CA ASP A 25 -0.52 2.95 -6.62
C ASP A 25 -0.96 1.87 -7.63
N LEU A 26 -1.77 0.93 -7.15
CA LEU A 26 -2.26 -0.22 -7.90
C LEU A 26 -3.78 -0.28 -7.79
N ASN A 27 -4.47 -0.55 -8.90
CA ASN A 27 -5.87 -0.89 -8.91
C ASN A 27 -6.04 -2.40 -8.98
N VAL A 28 -6.83 -2.96 -8.07
CA VAL A 28 -7.22 -4.37 -8.12
C VAL A 28 -8.74 -4.40 -8.09
N LEU A 29 -9.36 -4.93 -9.15
CA LEU A 29 -10.82 -5.09 -9.26
C LEU A 29 -11.61 -3.80 -8.98
N GLY A 30 -11.10 -2.66 -9.43
CA GLY A 30 -11.73 -1.34 -9.26
C GLY A 30 -11.29 -0.56 -8.01
N ALA A 31 -10.55 -1.19 -7.08
CA ALA A 31 -10.08 -0.54 -5.86
C ALA A 31 -8.61 -0.12 -5.94
N TRP A 32 -8.33 1.17 -5.72
CA TRP A 32 -6.97 1.68 -5.57
C TRP A 32 -6.43 1.37 -4.16
N LEU A 33 -5.28 0.72 -4.08
CA LEU A 33 -4.71 0.25 -2.82
C LEU A 33 -4.37 1.42 -1.89
N VAL A 34 -3.77 2.50 -2.41
CA VAL A 34 -3.42 3.67 -1.58
C VAL A 34 -4.66 4.27 -0.92
N GLN A 35 -5.77 4.43 -1.66
CA GLN A 35 -7.02 4.95 -1.11
C GLN A 35 -7.58 4.02 -0.02
N THR A 36 -7.58 2.72 -0.29
CA THR A 36 -8.07 1.70 0.65
C THR A 36 -7.29 1.71 1.96
N TYR A 37 -5.95 1.73 1.89
CA TYR A 37 -5.10 1.77 3.07
C TYR A 37 -5.13 3.11 3.80
N LYS A 38 -5.26 4.23 3.08
CA LYS A 38 -5.41 5.57 3.71
C LYS A 38 -6.58 5.61 4.68
N THR A 39 -7.74 5.07 4.29
CA THR A 39 -8.90 5.02 5.18
C THR A 39 -8.64 4.18 6.44
N GLN A 40 -8.00 3.01 6.29
CA GLN A 40 -7.64 2.16 7.43
C GLN A 40 -6.62 2.83 8.36
N PHE A 41 -5.61 3.50 7.79
CA PHE A 41 -4.58 4.19 8.56
C PHE A 41 -5.14 5.41 9.28
N ALA A 42 -6.08 6.15 8.69
CA ALA A 42 -6.74 7.26 9.36
C ALA A 42 -7.48 6.80 10.63
N GLN A 43 -8.14 5.64 10.59
CA GLN A 43 -8.79 5.06 11.78
C GLN A 43 -7.78 4.74 12.88
N GLU A 44 -6.67 4.11 12.54
CA GLU A 44 -5.61 3.75 13.50
C GLU A 44 -4.91 5.00 14.07
N ILE A 45 -4.62 5.99 13.23
CA ILE A 45 -4.02 7.26 13.64
C ILE A 45 -4.95 8.01 14.60
N ASN A 46 -6.25 8.09 14.28
CA ASN A 46 -7.22 8.75 15.15
C ASN A 46 -7.34 8.07 16.51
N ALA A 47 -7.12 6.75 16.59
CA ALA A 47 -7.22 6.00 17.83
C ALA A 47 -5.91 5.97 18.65
N LYS A 48 -4.74 5.92 17.98
CA LYS A 48 -3.45 5.60 18.63
C LYS A 48 -2.28 6.50 18.21
N GLY A 49 -2.53 7.52 17.39
CA GLY A 49 -1.51 8.38 16.83
C GLY A 49 -0.63 7.68 15.79
N ILE A 50 0.37 8.42 15.30
CA ILE A 50 1.28 7.94 14.25
C ILE A 50 2.16 6.77 14.72
N ASP A 51 2.60 6.79 15.98
CA ASP A 51 3.40 5.71 16.57
C ASP A 51 2.61 4.40 16.67
N GLY A 52 1.31 4.50 16.99
CA GLY A 52 0.41 3.36 16.99
C GLY A 52 0.28 2.72 15.61
N LEU A 53 0.15 3.53 14.55
CA LEU A 53 0.16 3.03 13.18
C LEU A 53 1.47 2.31 12.84
N ILE A 54 2.62 2.89 13.19
CA ILE A 54 3.95 2.28 12.93
C ILE A 54 4.05 0.91 13.62
N ALA A 55 3.65 0.81 14.89
CA ALA A 55 3.66 -0.44 15.64
C ALA A 55 2.77 -1.51 14.99
N THR A 56 1.54 -1.13 14.60
CA THR A 56 0.60 -2.03 13.90
C THR A 56 1.16 -2.53 12.58
N LEU A 57 1.81 -1.66 11.78
CA LEU A 57 2.47 -2.06 10.54
C LEU A 57 3.65 -3.01 10.79
N ALA A 58 4.46 -2.74 11.81
CA ALA A 58 5.58 -3.60 12.17
C ALA A 58 5.13 -5.02 12.55
N GLU A 59 4.06 -5.14 13.33
CA GLU A 59 3.51 -6.46 13.70
C GLU A 59 2.90 -7.18 12.49
N ARG A 60 2.15 -6.45 11.64
CA ARG A 60 1.60 -7.03 10.41
C ARG A 60 2.71 -7.56 9.50
N ASN A 61 3.80 -6.81 9.33
CA ASN A 61 4.95 -7.25 8.55
C ASN A 61 5.61 -8.52 9.12
N LYS A 62 5.78 -8.62 10.45
CA LYS A 62 6.28 -9.84 11.10
C LYS A 62 5.35 -11.03 10.86
N SER A 63 4.04 -10.82 10.98
CA SER A 63 3.05 -11.89 10.78
C SER A 63 3.02 -12.41 9.34
N ASN A 64 3.18 -11.53 8.35
CA ASN A 64 3.24 -11.90 6.94
C ASN A 64 4.54 -12.63 6.59
N ALA A 65 5.68 -12.18 7.15
CA ALA A 65 6.96 -12.84 6.93
C ALA A 65 7.02 -14.27 7.49
N ARG A 66 6.29 -14.55 8.58
CA ARG A 66 6.18 -15.90 9.18
C ARG A 66 5.27 -16.86 8.40
N LYS A 67 4.42 -16.35 7.51
CA LYS A 67 3.47 -17.14 6.72
C LYS A 67 4.05 -17.56 5.35
N ASN A 68 5.25 -17.12 5.02
CA ASN A 68 6.03 -17.52 3.85
C ASN A 68 7.16 -18.47 4.26
#